data_AF-A0A7C0YXL0-F1
#
_entry.id   AF-A0A7C0YXL0-F1
#
_cell.length_a   1.000
_cell.length_b   1.000
_cell.length_c   1.000
_cell.angle_alpha   90.00
_cell.angle_beta   90.00
_cell.angle_gamma   90.00
#
_symmetry.space_group_name_H-M   'P 1'
#
loop_
_entity.id
_entity.type
_entity.pdbx_description
1 polymer ?
#
loop_
_entity_poly.entity_id
_entity_poly.type
_entity_poly.pdbx_seq_one_letter_code
_entity_poly.pdbx_strand_id
1 'polypeptide(L)'
;MKFKEKLANTLGVILIFLFLAIVSLLIENSYEKSVVQNNLMWISPIFFGVTLGLIVFSGVWSFKDVKKLFRVKKHVWLILILIFLLGTYLRVFVAPHTHRLYYDEDIYLNIGQNIAKEGRAILCNYGTREKCFEGIYNKQPNGYPFLMSFLFLLGFGESEAHYVTALLSSFTILLVFMIAYLLFDDWKVGIFSALYFSLIPVSIRWAPTTSAGSVSVLFMSFAFFSFLSYYKTKKLPLLLLS
;
A
#
# COMPACT_ATOMS: atom_id res chain seq x y z
N MET A 1 -29.02 -14.34 27.19
CA MET A 1 -28.77 -14.02 25.76
C MET A 1 -27.32 -13.64 25.49
N LYS A 2 -26.75 -12.65 26.20
CA LYS A 2 -25.36 -12.19 26.03
C LYS A 2 -24.25 -13.26 26.15
N PHE A 3 -24.46 -14.31 26.95
CA PHE A 3 -23.47 -15.40 27.11
C PHE A 3 -23.38 -16.33 25.89
N LYS A 4 -24.52 -16.67 25.26
CA LYS A 4 -24.57 -17.53 24.07
C LYS A 4 -23.94 -16.86 22.85
N GLU A 5 -24.17 -15.55 22.66
CA GLU A 5 -23.48 -14.76 21.62
C GLU A 5 -21.97 -14.69 21.86
N LYS A 6 -21.54 -14.46 23.11
CA LYS A 6 -20.12 -14.41 23.44
C LYS A 6 -19.42 -15.75 23.20
N LEU A 7 -20.09 -16.86 23.54
CA LEU A 7 -19.58 -18.21 23.31
C LEU A 7 -19.49 -18.54 21.81
N ALA A 8 -20.53 -18.21 21.03
CA ALA A 8 -20.56 -18.42 19.60
C ALA A 8 -19.45 -17.64 18.86
N ASN A 9 -19.23 -16.38 19.24
CA ASN A 9 -18.15 -15.57 18.67
C ASN A 9 -16.76 -16.12 19.02
N THR A 10 -16.57 -16.58 20.26
CA THR A 10 -15.29 -17.16 20.70
C THR A 10 -15.02 -18.48 19.97
N LEU A 11 -16.06 -19.31 19.79
CA LEU A 11 -15.97 -20.56 19.04
C LEU A 11 -15.63 -20.33 17.56
N GLY A 12 -16.25 -19.31 16.95
CA GLY A 12 -15.96 -18.91 15.56
C GLY A 12 -14.51 -18.49 15.36
N VAL A 13 -13.95 -17.69 16.29
CA VAL A 13 -12.54 -17.31 16.26
C VAL A 13 -11.64 -18.53 16.40
N ILE A 14 -11.93 -19.43 17.34
CA ILE A 14 -11.17 -20.68 17.54
C ILE A 14 -11.20 -21.55 16.29
N LEU A 15 -12.35 -21.68 15.63
CA LEU A 15 -12.50 -22.45 14.39
C LEU A 15 -11.73 -21.84 13.23
N ILE A 16 -11.69 -20.52 13.11
CA ILE A 16 -10.86 -19.83 12.10
C ILE A 16 -9.38 -20.11 12.36
N PHE A 17 -8.92 -19.98 13.60
CA PHE A 17 -7.53 -20.28 13.97
C PHE A 17 -7.17 -21.75 13.72
N LEU A 18 -8.06 -22.68 14.08
CA LEU A 18 -7.88 -24.11 13.80
C LEU A 18 -7.84 -24.39 12.30
N PHE A 19 -8.73 -23.78 11.52
CA PHE A 19 -8.72 -23.90 10.07
C PHE A 19 -7.41 -23.38 9.48
N LEU A 20 -6.97 -22.18 9.87
CA LEU A 20 -5.71 -21.61 9.41
C LEU A 20 -4.50 -22.46 9.82
N ALA A 21 -4.50 -23.01 11.03
CA ALA A 21 -3.44 -23.91 11.51
C ALA A 21 -3.42 -25.23 10.73
N ILE A 22 -4.58 -25.84 10.49
CA ILE A 22 -4.70 -27.07 9.69
C ILE A 22 -4.25 -26.82 8.26
N VAL A 23 -4.70 -25.73 7.63
CA VAL A 23 -4.28 -25.35 6.28
C VAL A 23 -2.77 -25.12 6.23
N SER A 24 -2.20 -24.43 7.23
CA SER A 24 -0.75 -24.19 7.29
C SER A 24 0.04 -25.49 7.44
N LEU A 25 -0.39 -26.39 8.32
CA LEU A 25 0.23 -27.70 8.53
C LEU A 25 0.10 -28.61 7.30
N LEU A 26 -1.03 -28.56 6.60
CA LEU A 26 -1.24 -29.29 5.36
C LEU A 26 -0.34 -28.75 4.24
N ILE A 27 -0.19 -27.43 4.14
CA ILE A 27 0.66 -26.81 3.12
C ILE A 27 2.14 -27.13 3.39
N GLU A 28 2.63 -26.99 4.63
CA GLU A 28 4.03 -27.26 4.99
C GLU A 28 4.44 -28.72 4.76
N ASN A 29 3.56 -29.68 5.05
CA ASN A 29 3.91 -31.10 4.97
C ASN A 29 3.60 -31.73 3.61
N SER A 30 2.71 -31.15 2.80
CA SER A 30 2.20 -31.81 1.58
C SER A 30 2.77 -31.25 0.28
N TYR A 31 3.34 -30.03 0.29
CA TYR A 31 3.82 -29.39 -0.93
C TYR A 31 5.31 -29.14 -0.90
N GLU A 32 5.98 -29.54 -1.98
CA GLU A 32 7.36 -29.15 -2.22
C GLU A 32 7.45 -27.61 -2.33
N LYS A 33 8.44 -27.02 -1.67
CA LYS A 33 8.66 -25.56 -1.65
C LYS A 33 8.67 -24.95 -3.06
N SER A 34 9.26 -25.66 -4.03
CA SER A 34 9.34 -25.24 -5.44
C SER A 34 7.94 -25.06 -6.06
N VAL A 35 7.01 -25.97 -5.78
CA VAL A 35 5.62 -25.92 -6.25
C VAL A 35 4.89 -24.72 -5.66
N VAL A 36 5.03 -24.49 -4.35
CA VAL A 36 4.40 -23.34 -3.67
C VAL A 36 4.94 -22.02 -4.24
N GLN A 37 6.25 -21.90 -4.37
CA GLN A 37 6.88 -20.70 -4.93
C GLN A 37 6.43 -20.45 -6.38
N ASN A 38 6.41 -21.48 -7.22
CA ASN A 38 5.95 -21.36 -8.60
C ASN A 38 4.48 -20.91 -8.69
N ASN A 39 3.61 -21.46 -7.84
CA ASN A 39 2.21 -21.02 -7.78
C ASN A 39 2.08 -19.56 -7.32
N LEU A 40 2.86 -19.14 -6.31
CA LEU A 40 2.84 -17.77 -5.81
C LEU A 40 3.29 -16.75 -6.86
N MET A 41 4.22 -17.11 -7.76
CA MET A 41 4.63 -16.23 -8.87
C MET A 41 3.44 -15.83 -9.76
N TRP A 42 2.52 -16.75 -10.04
CA TRP A 42 1.35 -16.51 -10.88
C TRP A 42 0.16 -15.93 -10.12
N ILE A 43 -0.06 -16.43 -8.91
CA ILE A 43 -1.27 -16.10 -8.14
C ILE A 43 -1.13 -14.73 -7.47
N SER A 44 0.08 -14.35 -7.02
CA SER A 44 0.24 -13.11 -6.24
C SER A 44 -0.18 -11.84 -6.99
N PRO A 45 0.14 -11.62 -8.28
CA PRO A 45 -0.35 -10.45 -9.01
C PRO A 45 -1.88 -10.40 -9.11
N ILE A 46 -2.53 -11.55 -9.31
CA ILE A 46 -4.00 -11.64 -9.39
C ILE A 46 -4.62 -11.23 -8.06
N PHE A 47 -4.12 -11.77 -6.94
CA PHE A 47 -4.61 -11.41 -5.62
C PHE A 47 -4.41 -9.93 -5.31
N PHE A 48 -3.24 -9.36 -5.63
CA PHE A 48 -3.03 -7.92 -5.46
C PHE A 48 -3.96 -7.08 -6.34
N GLY A 49 -4.26 -7.52 -7.56
CA GLY A 49 -5.25 -6.88 -8.43
C GLY A 49 -6.66 -6.91 -7.83
N VAL A 50 -7.10 -8.06 -7.30
CA VAL A 50 -8.37 -8.19 -6.59
C VAL A 50 -8.41 -7.30 -5.36
N THR A 51 -7.35 -7.32 -4.52
CA THR A 51 -7.27 -6.46 -3.32
C THR A 51 -7.32 -4.98 -3.69
N LEU A 52 -6.56 -4.54 -4.70
CA LEU A 52 -6.58 -3.14 -5.15
C LEU A 52 -7.97 -2.76 -5.68
N GLY A 53 -8.60 -3.64 -6.46
CA GLY A 53 -9.97 -3.43 -6.96
C GLY A 53 -11.00 -3.31 -5.83
N LEU A 54 -10.88 -4.14 -4.79
CA LEU A 54 -11.73 -4.07 -3.60
C LEU A 54 -11.50 -2.77 -2.81
N ILE A 55 -10.26 -2.33 -2.63
CA ILE A 55 -9.94 -1.06 -1.97
C ILE A 55 -10.58 0.12 -2.74
N VAL A 56 -10.42 0.14 -4.07
CA VAL A 56 -11.01 1.19 -4.92
C VAL A 56 -12.54 1.17 -4.82
N PHE A 57 -13.16 -0.01 -4.96
CA PHE A 57 -14.60 -0.17 -4.86
C PHE A 57 -15.14 0.28 -3.50
N SER A 58 -14.52 -0.16 -2.40
CA SER A 58 -14.85 0.25 -1.04
C SER A 58 -14.69 1.75 -0.83
N GLY A 59 -13.68 2.37 -1.44
CA GLY A 59 -13.47 3.81 -1.41
C GLY A 59 -14.59 4.59 -2.11
N VAL A 60 -14.98 4.16 -3.30
CA VAL A 60 -16.10 4.77 -4.03
C VAL A 60 -17.41 4.60 -3.24
N TRP A 61 -17.67 3.40 -2.72
CA TRP A 61 -18.87 3.11 -1.94
C TRP A 61 -18.97 3.95 -0.66
N SER A 62 -17.86 4.09 0.06
CA SER A 62 -17.79 4.75 1.36
C SER A 62 -17.51 6.26 1.28
N PHE A 63 -17.27 6.82 0.09
CA PHE A 63 -16.86 8.22 -0.10
C PHE A 63 -17.79 9.23 0.59
N LYS A 64 -19.11 9.03 0.49
CA LYS A 64 -20.10 9.92 1.13
C LYS A 64 -19.98 9.90 2.65
N ASP A 65 -19.61 8.76 3.22
CA ASP A 65 -19.46 8.60 4.67
C ASP A 65 -18.13 9.15 5.16
N VAL A 66 -17.04 8.92 4.41
CA VAL A 66 -15.76 9.61 4.63
C VAL A 66 -15.96 11.12 4.65
N LYS A 67 -16.64 11.67 3.63
CA LYS A 67 -16.87 13.12 3.52
C LYS A 67 -17.62 13.70 4.74
N LYS A 68 -18.56 12.95 5.32
CA LYS A 68 -19.32 13.37 6.51
C LYS A 68 -18.47 13.48 7.78
N LEU A 69 -17.35 12.76 7.85
CA LEU A 69 -16.43 12.83 8.98
C LEU A 69 -15.73 14.19 9.06
N PHE A 70 -15.53 14.86 7.93
CA PHE A 70 -14.76 16.10 7.86
C PHE A 70 -15.68 17.31 7.78
N ARG A 71 -15.96 17.93 8.94
CA ARG A 71 -16.70 19.20 9.04
C ARG A 71 -15.74 20.39 8.99
N VAL A 72 -14.96 20.42 7.91
CA VAL A 72 -13.82 21.34 7.77
C VAL A 72 -14.18 22.47 6.79
N LYS A 73 -13.81 23.72 7.14
CA LYS A 73 -14.07 24.90 6.31
C LYS A 73 -13.24 24.85 5.00
N LYS A 74 -13.75 25.46 3.92
CA LYS A 74 -13.10 25.45 2.59
C LYS A 74 -11.65 25.96 2.60
N HIS A 75 -11.35 27.01 3.38
CA HIS A 75 -9.99 27.55 3.46
C HIS A 75 -8.98 26.55 4.04
N VAL A 76 -9.40 25.66 4.94
CA VAL A 76 -8.51 24.64 5.51
C VAL A 76 -8.14 23.61 4.44
N TRP A 77 -9.08 23.23 3.57
CA TRP A 77 -8.78 22.37 2.43
C TRP A 77 -7.79 23.03 1.46
N LEU A 78 -7.90 24.34 1.23
CA LEU A 78 -6.92 25.09 0.42
C LEU A 78 -5.54 25.06 1.07
N ILE A 79 -5.44 25.30 2.39
CA ILE A 79 -4.16 25.21 3.13
C ILE A 79 -3.58 23.80 3.02
N LEU A 80 -4.41 22.75 3.19
CA LEU A 80 -3.96 21.36 3.05
C LEU A 80 -3.45 21.06 1.64
N ILE A 81 -4.13 21.55 0.59
CA ILE A 81 -3.67 21.42 -0.79
C ILE A 81 -2.31 22.11 -0.97
N LEU A 82 -2.12 23.31 -0.43
CA LEU A 82 -0.82 24.00 -0.49
C LEU A 82 0.29 23.21 0.22
N ILE A 83 0.00 22.63 1.38
CA ILE A 83 0.95 21.77 2.11
C ILE A 83 1.28 20.50 1.30
N PHE A 84 0.26 19.87 0.71
CA PHE A 84 0.44 18.72 -0.15
C PHE A 84 1.29 19.05 -1.37
N LEU A 85 1.03 20.17 -2.04
CA LEU A 85 1.82 20.64 -3.19
C LEU A 85 3.26 20.96 -2.79
N LEU A 86 3.47 21.61 -1.65
CA LEU A 86 4.80 21.87 -1.10
C LEU A 86 5.56 20.56 -0.85
N GLY A 87 4.96 19.63 -0.10
CA GLY A 87 5.59 18.34 0.19
C GLY A 87 5.85 17.51 -1.07
N THR A 88 4.92 17.51 -2.02
CA THR A 88 5.10 16.86 -3.33
C THR A 88 6.26 17.51 -4.09
N TYR A 89 6.33 18.83 -4.14
CA TYR A 89 7.41 19.55 -4.79
C TYR A 89 8.79 19.18 -4.20
N LEU A 90 8.89 19.15 -2.87
CA LEU A 90 10.13 18.76 -2.19
C LEU A 90 10.53 17.31 -2.52
N ARG A 91 9.58 16.39 -2.64
CA ARG A 91 9.84 14.97 -2.92
C ARG A 91 10.15 14.68 -4.39
N VAL A 92 9.48 15.38 -5.30
CA VAL A 92 9.54 15.14 -6.76
C VAL A 92 10.65 15.96 -7.42
N PHE A 93 10.95 17.17 -6.94
CA PHE A 93 11.90 18.06 -7.63
C PHE A 93 13.14 18.41 -6.82
N VAL A 94 13.08 18.37 -5.48
CA VAL A 94 14.23 18.73 -4.62
C VAL A 94 15.01 17.49 -4.17
N ALA A 95 14.31 16.41 -3.81
CA ALA A 95 14.97 15.17 -3.42
C ALA A 95 15.71 14.53 -4.61
N PRO A 96 16.96 14.06 -4.45
CA PRO A 96 17.69 13.45 -5.56
C PRO A 96 17.06 12.11 -5.95
N HIS A 97 16.93 11.87 -7.25
CA HIS A 97 16.39 10.64 -7.83
C HIS A 97 17.57 9.71 -8.15
N THR A 98 18.09 9.07 -7.11
CA THR A 98 19.27 8.22 -7.16
C THR A 98 18.97 6.95 -6.40
N HIS A 99 19.53 5.81 -6.83
CA HIS A 99 19.49 4.59 -6.02
C HIS A 99 20.15 4.83 -4.66
N ARG A 100 19.48 4.40 -3.59
CA ARG A 100 20.00 4.48 -2.21
C ARG A 100 19.96 3.13 -1.51
N LEU A 101 19.08 2.24 -1.94
CA LEU A 101 18.94 0.87 -1.45
C LEU A 101 19.52 -0.15 -2.44
N TYR A 102 20.20 0.34 -3.50
CA TYR A 102 20.92 -0.45 -4.49
C TYR A 102 20.09 -1.65 -4.98
N TYR A 103 20.56 -2.87 -4.73
CA TYR A 103 19.94 -4.11 -5.16
C TYR A 103 18.45 -4.24 -4.87
N ASP A 104 17.94 -3.71 -3.75
CA ASP A 104 16.51 -3.84 -3.44
C ASP A 104 15.63 -3.08 -4.44
N GLU A 105 16.07 -1.89 -4.87
CA GLU A 105 15.35 -1.06 -5.86
C GLU A 105 15.25 -1.80 -7.20
N ASP A 106 16.37 -2.34 -7.68
CA ASP A 106 16.43 -3.06 -8.94
C ASP A 106 15.60 -4.34 -8.90
N ILE A 107 15.61 -5.07 -7.78
CA ILE A 107 14.79 -6.26 -7.58
C ILE A 107 13.30 -5.91 -7.68
N TYR A 108 12.85 -4.85 -7.01
CA TYR A 108 11.43 -4.47 -7.05
C TYR A 108 10.99 -4.07 -8.45
N LEU A 109 11.81 -3.28 -9.16
CA LEU A 109 11.50 -2.86 -10.52
C LEU A 109 11.55 -4.04 -11.51
N ASN A 110 12.52 -4.94 -11.38
CA ASN A 110 12.61 -6.15 -12.19
C ASN A 110 11.36 -7.03 -12.03
N ILE A 111 10.92 -7.28 -10.79
CA ILE A 111 9.69 -8.03 -10.54
C ILE A 111 8.49 -7.30 -11.15
N GLY A 112 8.38 -5.97 -10.99
CA GLY A 112 7.31 -5.19 -11.59
C GLY A 112 7.29 -5.29 -13.12
N GLN A 113 8.45 -5.26 -13.77
CA GLN A 113 8.57 -5.44 -15.23
C GLN A 113 8.13 -6.84 -15.67
N ASN A 114 8.50 -7.89 -14.92
CA ASN A 114 8.10 -9.26 -15.25
C ASN A 114 6.60 -9.49 -15.01
N ILE A 115 6.00 -8.84 -14.01
CA ILE A 115 4.54 -8.85 -13.84
C ILE A 115 3.88 -8.21 -15.06
N ALA A 116 4.40 -7.06 -15.54
CA ALA A 116 3.85 -6.36 -16.70
C ALA A 116 4.00 -7.15 -18.01
N LYS A 117 5.14 -7.81 -18.22
CA LYS A 117 5.45 -8.51 -19.48
C LYS A 117 4.92 -9.94 -19.53
N GLU A 118 5.03 -10.68 -18.43
CA GLU A 118 4.76 -12.12 -18.40
C GLU A 118 3.59 -12.48 -17.49
N GLY A 119 3.05 -11.53 -16.71
CA GLY A 119 2.02 -11.80 -15.70
C GLY A 119 2.55 -12.51 -14.46
N ARG A 120 3.87 -12.60 -14.28
CA ARG A 120 4.52 -13.37 -13.21
C ARG A 120 5.31 -12.47 -12.27
N ALA A 121 5.13 -12.64 -10.96
CA ALA A 121 5.94 -12.00 -9.94
C ALA A 121 7.25 -12.77 -9.71
N ILE A 122 8.19 -12.61 -10.65
CA ILE A 122 9.51 -13.25 -10.63
C ILE A 122 10.63 -12.23 -10.59
N LEU A 123 11.68 -12.56 -9.83
CA LEU A 123 12.98 -11.94 -9.99
C LEU A 123 13.73 -12.73 -11.07
N CYS A 124 14.11 -12.04 -12.14
CA CYS A 124 14.83 -12.66 -13.24
C CYS A 124 16.35 -12.66 -12.98
N ASN A 125 16.94 -13.84 -12.81
CA ASN A 125 18.39 -13.99 -12.67
C ASN A 125 19.10 -13.97 -14.03
N TYR A 126 18.48 -14.62 -15.03
CA TYR A 126 19.04 -14.74 -16.37
C TYR A 126 17.94 -14.60 -17.43
N GLY A 127 18.19 -13.77 -18.44
CA GLY A 127 17.21 -13.45 -19.45
C GLY A 127 17.74 -12.49 -20.49
N THR A 128 16.86 -12.11 -21.41
CA THR A 128 17.05 -10.98 -22.32
C THR A 128 16.18 -9.82 -21.88
N ARG A 129 16.24 -8.70 -22.62
CA ARG A 129 15.33 -7.57 -22.43
C ARG A 129 13.85 -7.97 -22.57
N GLU A 130 13.56 -9.03 -23.32
CA GLU A 130 12.19 -9.42 -23.70
C GLU A 130 11.66 -10.59 -22.90
N LYS A 131 12.53 -11.48 -22.42
CA LYS A 131 12.10 -12.73 -21.79
C LYS A 131 13.03 -13.14 -20.67
N CYS A 132 12.43 -13.58 -19.56
CA CYS A 132 13.16 -14.23 -18.49
C CYS A 132 13.35 -15.74 -18.78
N PHE A 133 14.59 -16.22 -18.71
CA PHE A 133 14.91 -17.65 -18.85
C PHE A 133 14.96 -18.35 -17.50
N GLU A 134 15.47 -17.68 -16.47
CA GLU A 134 15.56 -18.18 -15.11
C GLU A 134 14.95 -17.18 -14.13
N GLY A 135 13.71 -17.45 -13.72
CA GLY A 135 12.97 -16.64 -12.76
C GLY A 135 12.86 -17.34 -11.41
N ILE A 136 13.18 -16.62 -10.33
CA ILE A 136 13.03 -17.11 -8.96
C ILE A 136 11.98 -16.31 -8.20
N TYR A 137 11.36 -16.95 -7.21
CA TYR A 137 10.38 -16.28 -6.36
C TYR A 137 11.14 -15.49 -5.31
N ASN A 138 10.95 -14.19 -5.32
CA ASN A 138 11.64 -13.31 -4.39
C ASN A 138 11.06 -13.40 -2.97
N LYS A 139 11.90 -13.24 -1.96
CA LYS A 139 11.48 -13.32 -0.55
C LYS A 139 10.65 -12.12 -0.09
N GLN A 140 10.85 -10.94 -0.69
CA GLN A 140 10.09 -9.73 -0.35
C GLN A 140 8.67 -9.78 -0.95
N PRO A 141 7.65 -9.24 -0.28
CA PRO A 141 6.28 -9.19 -0.80
C PRO A 141 6.16 -8.42 -2.12
N ASN A 142 5.30 -8.91 -3.02
CA ASN A 142 5.15 -8.35 -4.37
C ASN A 142 4.14 -7.20 -4.49
N GLY A 143 3.64 -6.63 -3.39
CA GLY A 143 2.63 -5.56 -3.44
C GLY A 143 3.13 -4.27 -4.11
N TYR A 144 4.34 -3.81 -3.78
CA TYR A 144 4.95 -2.66 -4.44
C TYR A 144 5.35 -2.96 -5.90
N PRO A 145 6.03 -4.09 -6.22
CA PRO A 145 6.24 -4.50 -7.60
C PRO A 145 4.97 -4.57 -8.44
N PHE A 146 3.87 -5.07 -7.88
CA PHE A 146 2.57 -5.09 -8.55
C PHE A 146 2.10 -3.67 -8.92
N LEU A 147 2.24 -2.70 -8.02
CA LEU A 147 1.91 -1.29 -8.34
C LEU A 147 2.82 -0.73 -9.45
N MET A 148 4.12 -1.02 -9.41
CA MET A 148 5.06 -0.60 -10.46
C MET A 148 4.78 -1.28 -11.80
N SER A 149 4.16 -2.47 -11.81
CA SER A 149 3.81 -3.15 -13.07
C SER A 149 2.88 -2.32 -13.95
N PHE A 150 2.00 -1.49 -13.38
CA PHE A 150 1.16 -0.58 -14.15
C PHE A 150 1.96 0.50 -14.90
N LEU A 151 3.03 1.02 -14.30
CA LEU A 151 3.94 1.95 -14.97
C LEU A 151 4.60 1.28 -16.18
N PHE A 152 5.08 0.05 -16.01
CA PHE A 152 5.75 -0.69 -17.08
C PHE A 152 4.78 -1.13 -18.19
N LEU A 153 3.52 -1.44 -17.86
CA LEU A 153 2.46 -1.67 -18.86
C LEU A 153 2.21 -0.44 -19.74
N LEU A 154 2.39 0.76 -19.20
CA LEU A 154 2.29 2.01 -19.95
C LEU A 154 3.58 2.37 -20.73
N GLY A 155 4.61 1.52 -20.66
CA GLY A 155 5.87 1.72 -21.37
C GLY A 155 6.86 2.65 -20.68
N PHE A 156 6.61 3.02 -19.42
CA PHE A 156 7.53 3.85 -18.64
C PHE A 156 8.71 3.06 -18.09
N GLY A 157 9.79 3.76 -17.73
CA GLY A 157 11.01 3.17 -17.22
C GLY A 157 11.24 3.43 -15.73
N GLU A 158 12.48 3.21 -15.31
CA GLU A 158 12.94 3.40 -13.94
C GLU A 158 12.89 4.86 -13.48
N SER A 159 13.26 5.79 -14.38
CA SER A 159 13.20 7.24 -14.10
C SER A 159 11.80 7.64 -13.64
N GLU A 160 10.76 7.20 -14.34
CA GLU A 160 9.37 7.46 -14.00
C GLU A 160 8.94 6.75 -12.71
N ALA A 161 9.51 5.57 -12.40
CA ALA A 161 9.25 4.86 -11.16
C ALA A 161 9.67 5.68 -9.93
N HIS A 162 10.79 6.40 -9.99
CA HIS A 162 11.18 7.33 -8.91
C HIS A 162 10.12 8.43 -8.70
N TYR A 163 9.65 9.05 -9.79
CA TYR A 163 8.63 10.11 -9.73
C TYR A 163 7.29 9.61 -9.21
N VAL A 164 6.83 8.44 -9.67
CA VAL A 164 5.59 7.83 -9.19
C VAL A 164 5.70 7.46 -7.72
N THR A 165 6.85 6.94 -7.28
CA THR A 165 7.07 6.61 -5.86
C THR A 165 7.03 7.86 -4.97
N ALA A 166 7.67 8.95 -5.42
CA ALA A 166 7.60 10.25 -4.75
C ALA A 166 6.16 10.80 -4.71
N LEU A 167 5.41 10.67 -5.80
CA LEU A 167 4.01 11.10 -5.88
C LEU A 167 3.11 10.26 -4.95
N LEU A 168 3.21 8.93 -4.99
CA LEU A 168 2.44 8.02 -4.13
C LEU A 168 2.71 8.32 -2.65
N SER A 169 3.98 8.44 -2.25
CA SER A 169 4.33 8.79 -0.87
C SER A 169 3.82 10.18 -0.44
N SER A 170 3.54 11.08 -1.39
CA SER A 170 2.95 12.40 -1.13
C SER A 170 1.52 12.34 -0.63
N PHE A 171 0.74 11.35 -1.04
CA PHE A 171 -0.63 11.16 -0.52
C PHE A 171 -0.67 10.87 0.99
N THR A 172 0.42 10.39 1.59
CA THR A 172 0.54 10.22 3.04
C THR A 172 0.35 11.54 3.79
N ILE A 173 0.70 12.69 3.20
CA ILE A 173 0.48 14.02 3.81
C ILE A 173 -1.02 14.25 4.08
N LEU A 174 -1.87 13.89 3.10
CA LEU A 174 -3.32 14.03 3.23
C LEU A 174 -3.87 13.08 4.30
N LEU A 175 -3.36 11.85 4.35
CA LEU A 175 -3.77 10.88 5.35
C LEU A 175 -3.34 11.29 6.77
N VAL A 176 -2.15 11.86 6.94
CA VAL A 176 -1.69 12.40 8.24
C VAL A 176 -2.64 13.50 8.74
N PHE A 177 -3.05 14.43 7.86
CA PHE A 177 -4.08 15.41 8.19
C PHE A 177 -5.38 14.72 8.64
N MET A 178 -5.87 13.78 7.83
CA MET A 178 -7.14 13.10 8.08
C MET A 178 -7.13 12.33 9.41
N ILE A 179 -6.07 11.59 9.68
CA ILE A 179 -5.86 10.81 10.92
C ILE A 179 -5.82 11.75 12.11
N ALA A 180 -4.97 12.78 12.08
CA ALA A 180 -4.84 13.73 13.19
C ALA A 180 -6.16 14.46 13.46
N TYR A 181 -6.87 14.89 12.41
CA TYR A 181 -8.19 15.47 12.56
C TYR A 181 -9.18 14.49 13.22
N LEU A 182 -9.20 13.22 12.81
CA LEU A 182 -10.09 12.23 13.43
C LEU A 182 -9.74 11.94 14.90
N LEU A 183 -8.46 11.97 15.27
CA LEU A 183 -8.03 11.72 16.65
C LEU A 183 -8.37 12.88 17.59
N PHE A 184 -8.19 14.13 17.13
CA PHE A 184 -8.28 15.31 17.99
C PHE A 184 -9.52 16.18 17.76
N ASP A 185 -10.29 15.93 16.69
CA ASP A 185 -11.40 16.79 16.22
C ASP A 185 -11.02 18.27 16.08
N ASP A 186 -9.73 18.57 15.85
CA ASP A 186 -9.19 19.91 15.63
C ASP A 186 -8.42 19.97 14.29
N TRP A 187 -8.91 20.82 13.38
CA TRP A 187 -8.30 21.03 12.08
C TRP A 187 -6.92 21.68 12.16
N LYS A 188 -6.64 22.47 13.20
CA LYS A 188 -5.32 23.08 13.40
C LYS A 188 -4.28 22.00 13.65
N VAL A 189 -4.58 21.05 14.54
CA VAL A 189 -3.72 19.89 14.81
C VAL A 189 -3.47 19.11 13.53
N GLY A 190 -4.52 18.83 12.74
CA GLY A 190 -4.39 18.18 11.45
C GLY A 190 -3.45 18.90 10.48
N ILE A 191 -3.62 20.22 10.32
CA ILE A 191 -2.78 21.04 9.44
C ILE A 191 -1.32 21.06 9.91
N PHE A 192 -1.09 21.25 11.21
CA PHE A 192 0.27 21.23 11.78
C PHE A 192 0.94 19.86 11.61
N SER A 193 0.22 18.77 11.83
CA SER A 193 0.74 17.41 11.61
C SER A 193 1.10 17.16 10.14
N ALA A 194 0.25 17.58 9.20
CA ALA A 194 0.52 17.43 7.77
C ALA A 194 1.70 18.29 7.31
N LEU A 195 1.78 19.54 7.77
CA LEU A 195 2.91 20.43 7.49
C LEU A 195 4.20 19.83 8.06
N TYR A 196 4.19 19.42 9.33
CA TYR A 196 5.35 18.78 9.94
C TYR A 196 5.82 17.59 9.11
N PHE A 197 4.91 16.65 8.79
CA PHE A 197 5.23 15.46 7.98
C PHE A 197 5.77 15.80 6.58
N SER A 198 5.22 16.83 5.92
CA SER A 198 5.68 17.29 4.60
C SER A 198 7.12 17.82 4.60
N LEU A 199 7.61 18.27 5.76
CA LEU A 199 8.92 18.90 5.93
C LEU A 199 9.96 17.98 6.59
N ILE A 200 9.57 16.76 7.01
CA ILE A 200 10.50 15.80 7.62
C ILE A 200 11.59 15.42 6.60
N PRO A 201 12.88 15.77 6.82
CA PRO A 201 13.93 15.56 5.83
C PRO A 201 14.14 14.09 5.48
N VAL A 202 14.01 13.19 6.46
CA VAL A 202 14.12 11.75 6.23
C VAL A 202 13.00 11.26 5.29
N SER A 203 11.75 11.67 5.51
CA SER A 203 10.64 11.32 4.61
C SER A 203 10.84 11.87 3.20
N ILE A 204 11.33 13.11 3.07
CA ILE A 204 11.60 13.72 1.77
C ILE A 204 12.71 12.96 1.03
N ARG A 205 13.82 12.67 1.72
CA ARG A 205 14.99 12.01 1.14
C ARG A 205 14.71 10.59 0.65
N TRP A 206 13.85 9.85 1.35
CA TRP A 206 13.48 8.48 0.99
C TRP A 206 12.25 8.40 0.08
N ALA A 207 11.54 9.49 -0.16
CA ALA A 207 10.34 9.49 -1.00
C ALA A 207 10.58 9.04 -2.45
N PRO A 208 11.67 9.45 -3.15
CA PRO A 208 11.87 9.03 -4.53
C PRO A 208 12.61 7.70 -4.66
N THR A 209 12.99 6.98 -3.59
CA THR A 209 13.67 5.68 -3.77
C THR A 209 12.68 4.65 -4.29
N THR A 210 13.01 3.86 -5.32
CA THR A 210 12.12 2.88 -5.94
C THR A 210 11.98 1.60 -5.09
N SER A 211 11.81 1.82 -3.80
CA SER A 211 11.70 0.83 -2.75
C SER A 211 10.31 0.85 -2.14
N ALA A 212 9.87 -0.29 -1.61
CA ALA A 212 8.55 -0.41 -0.99
C ALA A 212 8.36 0.48 0.27
N GLY A 213 9.43 0.99 0.89
CA GLY A 213 9.39 1.68 2.19
C GLY A 213 8.48 2.90 2.22
N SER A 214 8.67 3.86 1.31
CA SER A 214 7.88 5.10 1.32
C SER A 214 6.41 4.87 0.94
N VAL A 215 6.14 3.90 0.08
CA VAL A 215 4.77 3.50 -0.31
C VAL A 215 4.10 2.67 0.77
N SER A 216 4.84 1.87 1.55
CA SER A 216 4.24 1.12 2.66
C SER A 216 3.69 2.06 3.74
N VAL A 217 4.35 3.20 4.00
CA VAL A 217 3.83 4.23 4.92
C VAL A 217 2.48 4.78 4.46
N LEU A 218 2.27 4.95 3.14
CA LEU A 218 0.99 5.34 2.58
C LEU A 218 -0.10 4.31 2.93
N PHE A 219 0.12 3.04 2.61
CA PHE A 219 -0.88 1.99 2.84
C PHE A 219 -1.11 1.71 4.33
N MET A 220 -0.08 1.77 5.17
CA MET A 220 -0.23 1.69 6.63
C MET A 220 -1.08 2.85 7.18
N SER A 221 -0.82 4.08 6.70
CA SER A 221 -1.62 5.25 7.07
C SER A 221 -3.07 5.09 6.58
N PHE A 222 -3.27 4.52 5.40
CA PHE A 222 -4.60 4.27 4.84
C PHE A 222 -5.38 3.24 5.67
N ALA A 223 -4.73 2.15 6.07
CA ALA A 223 -5.32 1.14 6.96
C ALA A 223 -5.69 1.74 8.33
N PHE A 224 -4.83 2.57 8.91
CA PHE A 224 -5.13 3.24 10.18
C PHE A 224 -6.27 4.26 10.05
N PHE A 225 -6.29 5.03 8.96
CA PHE A 225 -7.37 5.94 8.63
C PHE A 225 -8.72 5.21 8.44
N SER A 226 -8.71 4.09 7.71
CA SER A 226 -9.83 3.17 7.53
C SER A 226 -10.39 2.71 8.88
N PHE A 227 -9.52 2.19 9.76
CA PHE A 227 -9.89 1.76 11.11
C PHE A 227 -10.51 2.88 11.95
N LEU A 228 -9.91 4.08 11.99
CA LEU A 228 -10.46 5.21 12.73
C LEU A 228 -11.81 5.67 12.17
N SER A 229 -11.95 5.70 10.85
CA SER A 229 -13.19 6.05 10.16
C SER A 229 -14.31 5.06 10.50
N TYR A 230 -14.00 3.76 10.50
CA TYR A 230 -14.91 2.72 10.99
C TYR A 230 -15.22 2.93 12.48
N TYR A 231 -14.23 3.22 13.32
CA TYR A 231 -14.44 3.39 14.75
C TYR A 231 -15.42 4.53 15.06
N LYS A 232 -15.34 5.66 14.33
CA LYS A 232 -16.26 6.80 14.48
C LYS A 232 -17.67 6.56 13.93
N THR A 233 -17.79 5.82 12.82
CA THR A 233 -19.09 5.68 12.11
C THR A 233 -19.81 4.36 12.35
N LYS A 234 -19.07 3.32 12.77
CA LYS A 234 -19.48 1.91 12.83
C LYS A 234 -19.96 1.33 11.50
N LYS A 235 -19.57 1.92 10.36
CA LYS A 235 -19.98 1.45 9.03
C LYS A 235 -18.96 0.50 8.43
N LEU A 236 -19.36 -0.76 8.22
CA LEU A 236 -18.50 -1.83 7.72
C LEU A 236 -17.74 -1.49 6.40
N PRO A 237 -18.32 -0.80 5.40
CA PRO A 237 -17.60 -0.45 4.17
C PRO A 237 -16.34 0.40 4.41
N LEU A 238 -16.28 1.15 5.52
CA LEU A 238 -15.10 1.93 5.88
C LEU A 238 -13.97 1.08 6.44
N LEU A 239 -14.26 -0.10 6.99
CA LEU A 239 -13.24 -1.06 7.42
C LEU A 239 -12.66 -1.82 6.23
N LEU A 240 -13.46 -2.06 5.19
CA LEU A 240 -13.02 -2.72 3.95
C LEU A 240 -12.09 -1.86 3.07
N LEU A 241 -11.72 -0.67 3.56
CA LEU A 241 -10.67 0.17 2.98
C LEU A 241 -9.25 -0.28 3.40
N SER A 242 -9.10 -1.02 4.50
CA SER A 242 -7.79 -1.48 4.99
C SER A 242 -7.34 -2.77 4.32
#